data_AF-A0A3D1JG04-F1
#
_entry.id   AF-A0A3D1JG04-F1
#
_cell.length_a   1.000
_cell.length_b   1.000
_cell.length_c   1.000
_cell.angle_alpha   90.00
_cell.angle_beta   90.00
_cell.angle_gamma   90.00
#
_symmetry.space_group_name_H-M   'P 1'
#
loop_
_entity.id
_entity.type
_entity.pdbx_description
1 polymer ?
#
loop_
_entity_poly.entity_id
_entity_poly.type
_entity_poly.pdbx_seq_one_letter_code
_entity_poly.pdbx_strand_id
1 'polypeptide(L)'
;MVKKASLAWIAGFFIALTLLVFSLTRAPQAVTASSSSRALSQETLPLHGWTVCVDLGVGPVPGQSGNLQRVRMCHGDGWQVDTFCLEPAKPVPQVGVMCSMVSSTDFWCGDEVQQLREYQIQQTPPPAPPPTATPSPTSTTTPVPTTAAPPPPVPNTPQASSTPIVLQPTVFARPSPGGAGNSGLLFSTFFVLAGITLLALAIRSQRAAYRSRK
;
A
#
# COMPACT_ATOMS: atom_id res chain seq x y z
N MET A 1 68.60 -0.84 12.68
CA MET A 1 68.05 0.15 11.71
C MET A 1 67.06 -0.54 10.78
N VAL A 2 65.78 -0.64 11.19
CA VAL A 2 64.73 -1.29 10.38
C VAL A 2 64.12 -0.24 9.45
N LYS A 3 64.16 -0.53 8.15
CA LYS A 3 63.78 0.37 7.04
C LYS A 3 62.33 0.84 7.18
N LYS A 4 62.13 2.12 7.49
CA LYS A 4 60.81 2.78 7.54
C LYS A 4 60.00 2.66 6.23
N ALA A 5 60.66 2.30 5.12
CA ALA A 5 60.03 2.08 3.82
C ALA A 5 59.06 0.87 3.77
N SER A 6 59.15 -0.10 4.69
CA SER A 6 58.33 -1.32 4.62
C SER A 6 56.88 -1.13 5.11
N LEU A 7 56.63 -0.21 6.04
CA LEU A 7 55.31 -0.03 6.65
C LEU A 7 54.27 0.62 5.73
N ALA A 8 54.69 1.53 4.85
CA ALA A 8 53.78 2.20 3.91
C ALA A 8 53.23 1.22 2.86
N TRP A 9 54.05 0.26 2.42
CA TRP A 9 53.66 -0.73 1.43
C TRP A 9 52.65 -1.74 1.99
N ILE A 10 52.84 -2.15 3.25
CA ILE A 10 51.92 -3.04 3.96
C ILE A 10 50.55 -2.37 4.14
N ALA A 11 50.51 -1.10 4.54
CA ALA A 11 49.24 -0.37 4.70
C ALA A 11 48.47 -0.26 3.38
N GLY A 12 49.16 0.02 2.27
CA GLY A 12 48.54 0.07 0.95
C GLY A 12 47.92 -1.26 0.53
N PHE A 13 48.61 -2.37 0.80
CA PHE A 13 48.12 -3.72 0.48
C PHE A 13 46.81 -4.07 1.22
N PHE A 14 46.71 -3.75 2.51
CA PHE A 14 45.49 -4.02 3.28
C PHE A 14 44.30 -3.15 2.83
N ILE A 15 44.53 -1.90 2.42
CA ILE A 15 43.47 -1.04 1.87
C ILE A 15 42.97 -1.58 0.52
N ALA A 16 43.88 -1.98 -0.36
CA ALA A 16 43.51 -2.58 -1.64
C ALA A 16 42.73 -3.89 -1.45
N LEU A 17 43.17 -4.75 -0.53
CA LEU A 17 42.52 -6.02 -0.23
C LEU A 17 41.10 -5.83 0.35
N THR A 18 40.92 -4.85 1.24
CA THR A 18 39.58 -4.55 1.82
C THR A 18 38.61 -3.99 0.77
N LEU A 19 39.07 -3.12 -0.12
CA LEU A 19 38.24 -2.63 -1.24
C LEU A 19 37.87 -3.74 -2.24
N LEU A 20 38.78 -4.68 -2.49
CA LEU A 20 38.53 -5.84 -3.35
C LEU A 20 37.47 -6.76 -2.74
N VAL A 21 37.61 -7.12 -1.46
CA VAL A 21 36.63 -7.98 -0.77
C VAL A 21 35.27 -7.28 -0.69
N PHE A 22 35.23 -5.99 -0.38
CA PHE A 22 33.97 -5.22 -0.35
C PHE A 22 33.26 -5.22 -1.71
N SER A 23 34.03 -5.10 -2.80
CA SER A 23 33.49 -5.13 -4.16
C SER A 23 32.97 -6.53 -4.55
N LEU A 24 33.65 -7.60 -4.12
CA LEU A 24 33.24 -8.99 -4.36
C LEU A 24 32.02 -9.40 -3.51
N THR A 25 31.83 -8.79 -2.33
CA THR A 25 30.65 -9.04 -1.46
C THR A 25 29.42 -8.23 -1.85
N ARG A 26 29.54 -7.29 -2.81
CA ARG A 26 28.37 -6.63 -3.38
C ARG A 26 27.65 -7.66 -4.25
N ALA A 27 26.71 -8.37 -3.64
CA ALA A 27 25.78 -9.23 -4.36
C ALA A 27 25.22 -8.45 -5.55
N PRO A 28 25.13 -9.04 -6.74
CA PRO A 28 24.49 -8.40 -7.87
C PRO A 28 23.10 -8.00 -7.41
N GLN A 29 22.87 -6.69 -7.25
CA GLN A 29 21.53 -6.19 -7.06
C GLN A 29 20.84 -6.54 -8.37
N ALA A 30 20.09 -7.63 -8.35
CA ALA A 30 19.14 -7.93 -9.40
C ALA A 30 18.28 -6.68 -9.50
N VAL A 31 18.55 -5.90 -10.55
CA VAL A 31 17.76 -4.73 -10.91
C VAL A 31 16.42 -5.33 -11.27
N THR A 32 15.59 -5.48 -10.23
CA THR A 32 14.26 -6.04 -10.38
C THR A 32 13.54 -4.92 -11.09
N ALA A 33 13.43 -5.05 -12.42
CA ALA A 33 12.66 -4.16 -13.26
C ALA A 33 11.25 -4.15 -12.67
N SER A 34 10.99 -3.19 -11.81
CA SER A 34 9.68 -2.92 -11.28
C SER A 34 8.91 -2.42 -12.47
N SER A 35 8.15 -3.34 -13.08
CA SER A 35 7.23 -3.07 -14.16
C SER A 35 6.41 -1.84 -13.79
N SER A 36 6.74 -0.74 -14.46
CA SER A 36 6.06 0.54 -14.39
C SER A 36 4.72 0.41 -15.13
N SER A 37 3.81 -0.37 -14.55
CA SER A 37 2.43 -0.54 -15.03
C SER A 37 1.48 0.50 -14.43
N ARG A 38 1.97 1.43 -13.60
CA ARG A 38 1.14 2.30 -12.74
C ARG A 38 0.64 3.60 -13.36
N ALA A 39 1.13 3.99 -14.55
CA ALA A 39 0.80 5.31 -15.09
C ALA A 39 -0.57 5.41 -15.79
N LEU A 40 -1.30 4.30 -15.98
CA LEU A 40 -2.52 4.28 -16.82
C LEU A 40 -3.83 3.97 -16.08
N SER A 41 -3.82 3.83 -14.75
CA SER A 41 -5.06 3.56 -13.97
C SER A 41 -5.32 4.58 -12.86
N GLN A 42 -4.53 5.64 -12.77
CA GLN A 42 -4.68 6.68 -11.75
C GLN A 42 -5.79 7.69 -12.10
N GLU A 43 -6.35 7.60 -13.30
CA GLU A 43 -7.43 8.48 -13.73
C GLU A 43 -8.76 7.97 -13.16
N THR A 44 -9.12 8.54 -12.01
CA THR A 44 -10.46 8.56 -11.39
C THR A 44 -10.79 7.47 -10.36
N LEU A 45 -9.92 7.27 -9.36
CA LEU A 45 -10.45 6.76 -8.08
C LEU A 45 -11.41 7.81 -7.49
N PRO A 46 -12.59 7.42 -6.98
CA PRO A 46 -13.52 8.34 -6.33
C PRO A 46 -12.86 9.09 -5.17
N LEU A 47 -13.17 10.38 -4.99
CA LEU A 47 -12.57 11.17 -3.91
C LEU A 47 -13.19 10.88 -2.53
N HIS A 48 -14.48 10.54 -2.50
CA HIS A 48 -15.26 10.31 -1.30
C HIS A 48 -15.95 8.95 -1.35
N GLY A 49 -16.71 8.58 -0.31
CA GLY A 49 -17.56 7.40 -0.33
C GLY A 49 -16.82 6.07 -0.06
N TRP A 50 -15.55 6.13 0.32
CA TRP A 50 -14.80 4.95 0.72
C TRP A 50 -15.20 4.50 2.11
N THR A 51 -15.28 3.20 2.31
CA THR A 51 -15.55 2.59 3.62
C THR A 51 -14.58 1.45 3.86
N VAL A 52 -14.08 1.32 5.09
CA VAL A 52 -13.28 0.15 5.48
C VAL A 52 -14.20 -1.07 5.52
N CYS A 53 -14.00 -2.03 4.62
CA CYS A 53 -14.87 -3.20 4.50
C CYS A 53 -14.27 -4.47 5.10
N VAL A 54 -12.93 -4.59 5.14
CA VAL A 54 -12.25 -5.76 5.70
C VAL A 54 -10.99 -5.34 6.44
N ASP A 55 -10.78 -5.89 7.65
CA ASP A 55 -9.49 -5.85 8.35
C ASP A 55 -8.66 -7.06 7.90
N LEU A 56 -7.52 -6.80 7.23
CA LEU A 56 -6.62 -7.83 6.70
C LEU A 56 -5.52 -8.22 7.70
N GLY A 57 -5.54 -7.63 8.90
CA GLY A 57 -4.57 -7.84 9.96
C GLY A 57 -3.17 -7.32 9.63
N VAL A 58 -2.22 -7.68 10.50
CA VAL A 58 -0.81 -7.33 10.37
C VAL A 58 -0.11 -8.31 9.42
N GLY A 59 0.56 -7.79 8.39
CA GLY A 59 1.29 -8.61 7.43
C GLY A 59 2.23 -7.82 6.53
N PRO A 60 2.97 -8.50 5.63
CA PRO A 60 3.90 -7.84 4.73
C PRO A 60 3.17 -7.01 3.68
N VAL A 61 3.78 -5.88 3.32
CA VAL A 61 3.31 -4.99 2.25
C VAL A 61 4.42 -4.87 1.19
N PRO A 62 4.14 -5.08 -0.11
CA PRO A 62 5.14 -4.98 -1.16
C PRO A 62 5.89 -3.65 -1.14
N GLY A 63 7.22 -3.68 -1.13
CA GLY A 63 8.07 -2.49 -1.13
C GLY A 63 8.19 -1.77 0.23
N GLN A 64 7.51 -2.24 1.28
CA GLN A 64 7.67 -1.75 2.65
C GLN A 64 8.48 -2.74 3.47
N SER A 65 9.22 -2.24 4.45
CA SER A 65 9.94 -3.08 5.40
C SER A 65 9.04 -3.44 6.60
N GLY A 66 9.15 -4.70 7.06
CA GLY A 66 8.41 -5.19 8.20
C GLY A 66 6.96 -5.59 7.90
N ASN A 67 6.20 -5.83 8.97
CA ASN A 67 4.77 -6.12 8.89
C ASN A 67 4.00 -4.87 9.29
N LEU A 68 3.02 -4.50 8.49
CA LEU A 68 2.16 -3.34 8.72
C LEU A 68 0.72 -3.82 8.88
N GLN A 69 -0.07 -3.03 9.60
CA GLN A 69 -1.51 -3.26 9.65
C GLN A 69 -2.11 -2.93 8.29
N ARG A 70 -2.91 -3.86 7.75
CA ARG A 70 -3.54 -3.76 6.43
C ARG A 70 -5.05 -3.78 6.56
N VAL A 71 -5.71 -3.03 5.69
CA VAL A 71 -7.17 -3.01 5.59
C VAL A 71 -7.57 -2.95 4.12
N ARG A 72 -8.80 -3.38 3.82
CA ARG A 72 -9.40 -3.21 2.49
C ARG A 72 -10.45 -2.12 2.55
N MET A 73 -10.38 -1.20 1.60
CA MET A 73 -11.34 -0.15 1.40
C MET A 73 -12.23 -0.50 0.21
N CYS A 74 -13.53 -0.28 0.38
CA CYS A 74 -14.55 -0.51 -0.63
C CYS A 74 -15.25 0.81 -0.96
N HIS A 75 -15.61 1.00 -2.23
CA HIS A 75 -16.48 2.08 -2.69
C HIS A 75 -17.83 1.52 -3.15
N GLY A 76 -18.89 2.34 -3.09
CA GLY A 76 -20.23 1.96 -3.55
C GLY A 76 -20.29 1.56 -5.04
N ASP A 77 -19.38 2.09 -5.86
CA ASP A 77 -19.29 1.81 -7.30
C ASP A 77 -18.52 0.50 -7.62
N GLY A 78 -18.24 -0.32 -6.61
CA GLY A 78 -17.55 -1.61 -6.78
C GLY A 78 -16.02 -1.53 -6.79
N TRP A 79 -15.43 -0.35 -6.54
CA TRP A 79 -13.98 -0.25 -6.33
C TRP A 79 -13.55 -0.97 -5.04
N GLN A 80 -12.42 -1.67 -5.13
CA GLN A 80 -11.75 -2.24 -3.96
C GLN A 80 -10.25 -1.94 -4.01
N VAL A 81 -9.74 -1.42 -2.90
CA VAL A 81 -8.33 -1.04 -2.75
C VAL A 81 -7.80 -1.62 -1.45
N ASP A 82 -6.66 -2.31 -1.53
CA ASP A 82 -5.92 -2.73 -0.35
C ASP A 82 -4.97 -1.61 0.09
N THR A 83 -5.06 -1.26 1.36
CA THR A 83 -4.30 -0.17 1.97
C THR A 83 -3.58 -0.63 3.24
N PHE A 84 -2.62 0.17 3.69
CA PHE A 84 -1.91 -0.06 4.93
C PHE A 84 -1.81 1.22 5.77
N CYS A 85 -1.64 1.01 7.07
CA CYS A 85 -1.55 2.01 8.11
C CYS A 85 -0.17 2.71 8.15
N LEU A 86 -0.15 4.04 8.16
CA LEU A 86 1.08 4.85 8.18
C LEU A 86 1.58 5.21 9.59
N GLU A 87 0.70 5.27 10.58
CA GLU A 87 0.97 5.89 11.89
C GLU A 87 0.76 4.89 13.04
N PRO A 88 1.73 4.01 13.35
CA PRO A 88 1.52 2.88 14.27
C PRO A 88 1.10 3.27 15.70
N ALA A 89 1.22 4.54 16.08
CA ALA A 89 0.79 5.06 17.38
C ALA A 89 -0.73 5.36 17.46
N LYS A 90 -1.43 5.50 16.33
CA LYS A 90 -2.87 5.73 16.30
C LYS A 90 -3.64 4.40 16.16
N PRO A 91 -4.91 4.34 16.57
CA PRO A 91 -5.74 3.15 16.37
C PRO A 91 -6.05 2.92 14.89
N VAL A 92 -6.19 1.64 14.54
CA VAL A 92 -6.58 1.19 13.21
C VAL A 92 -8.05 1.55 12.97
N PRO A 93 -8.41 2.09 11.80
CA PRO A 93 -9.80 2.31 11.44
C PRO A 93 -10.63 1.02 11.55
N GLN A 94 -11.79 1.09 12.20
CA GLN A 94 -12.70 -0.06 12.32
C GLN A 94 -13.44 -0.30 11.00
N VAL A 95 -13.93 -1.53 10.79
CA VAL A 95 -14.82 -1.85 9.66
C VAL A 95 -16.09 -1.02 9.76
N GLY A 96 -16.50 -0.41 8.65
CA GLY A 96 -17.64 0.50 8.55
C GLY A 96 -17.27 1.98 8.67
N VAL A 97 -16.03 2.32 9.03
CA VAL A 97 -15.57 3.73 9.06
C VAL A 97 -15.48 4.27 7.64
N MET A 98 -16.07 5.45 7.42
CA MET A 98 -16.00 6.16 6.16
C MET A 98 -14.69 6.96 6.06
N CYS A 99 -14.11 6.97 4.87
CA CYS A 99 -12.86 7.66 4.58
C CYS A 99 -12.99 8.49 3.31
N SER A 100 -12.14 9.51 3.19
CA SER A 100 -11.97 10.29 1.95
C SER A 100 -10.53 10.17 1.46
N MET A 101 -10.38 10.12 0.14
CA MET A 101 -9.09 10.19 -0.51
C MET A 101 -8.58 11.64 -0.42
N VAL A 102 -7.44 11.85 0.23
CA VAL A 102 -6.83 13.18 0.44
C VAL A 102 -5.65 13.44 -0.49
N SER A 103 -5.07 12.37 -1.04
CA SER A 103 -4.07 12.40 -2.09
C SER A 103 -4.37 11.26 -3.06
N SER A 104 -3.67 11.19 -4.19
CA SER A 104 -3.90 10.12 -5.17
C SER A 104 -3.61 8.69 -4.67
N THR A 105 -3.08 8.53 -3.46
CA THR A 105 -2.80 7.23 -2.82
C THR A 105 -3.11 7.19 -1.33
N ASP A 106 -3.42 8.34 -0.70
CA ASP A 106 -3.64 8.41 0.74
C ASP A 106 -5.10 8.68 1.06
N PHE A 107 -5.58 8.00 2.10
CA PHE A 107 -6.95 8.13 2.61
C PHE A 107 -6.93 8.60 4.05
N TRP A 108 -7.87 9.49 4.37
CA TRP A 108 -8.12 10.00 5.70
C TRP A 108 -9.47 9.50 6.18
N CYS A 109 -9.48 8.87 7.36
CA CYS A 109 -10.64 8.26 7.98
C CYS A 109 -11.08 8.98 9.27
N GLY A 110 -10.53 10.17 9.54
CA GLY A 110 -10.72 10.95 10.77
C GLY A 110 -9.41 11.20 11.53
N ASP A 111 -9.42 12.18 12.43
CA ASP A 111 -8.23 12.62 13.17
C ASP A 111 -7.77 11.62 14.25
N GLU A 112 -8.71 10.84 14.78
CA GLU A 112 -8.47 9.87 15.86
C GLU A 112 -7.93 8.54 15.35
N VAL A 113 -7.90 8.30 14.04
CA VAL A 113 -7.48 7.03 13.44
C VAL A 113 -6.28 7.20 12.50
N GLN A 114 -5.65 6.09 12.13
CA GLN A 114 -4.50 6.10 11.23
C GLN A 114 -4.85 6.56 9.82
N GLN A 115 -3.96 7.38 9.23
CA GLN A 115 -3.95 7.62 7.79
C GLN A 115 -3.57 6.33 7.05
N LEU A 116 -4.26 6.05 5.94
CA LEU A 116 -4.07 4.86 5.14
C LEU A 116 -3.40 5.21 3.80
N ARG A 117 -2.55 4.31 3.30
CA ARG A 117 -1.93 4.42 1.96
C ARG A 117 -2.23 3.18 1.12
N GLU A 118 -2.61 3.42 -0.13
CA GLU A 118 -2.80 2.40 -1.15
C GLU A 118 -1.50 1.65 -1.46
N TYR A 119 -1.61 0.33 -1.62
CA TYR A 119 -0.55 -0.47 -2.25
C TYR A 119 -1.02 -1.33 -3.43
N GLN A 120 -2.32 -1.68 -3.49
CA GLN A 120 -2.86 -2.52 -4.56
C GLN A 120 -4.35 -2.24 -4.82
N ILE A 121 -4.69 -1.96 -6.07
CA ILE A 121 -6.08 -1.94 -6.54
C ILE A 121 -6.47 -3.39 -6.86
N GLN A 122 -7.52 -3.89 -6.20
CA GLN A 122 -8.00 -5.26 -6.40
C GLN A 122 -9.08 -5.34 -7.48
N GLN A 123 -9.97 -4.35 -7.50
CA GLN A 123 -11.10 -4.35 -8.43
C GLN A 123 -11.40 -2.94 -8.92
N THR A 124 -11.43 -2.81 -10.23
CA THR A 124 -11.94 -1.65 -10.97
C THR A 124 -13.42 -1.90 -11.29
N PRO A 125 -14.29 -0.88 -11.26
CA PRO A 125 -15.68 -1.01 -11.66
C PRO A 125 -15.76 -1.64 -13.05
N PRO A 126 -16.84 -2.37 -13.34
CA PRO A 126 -17.16 -2.72 -14.70
C PRO A 126 -17.10 -1.44 -15.57
N PRO A 127 -16.53 -1.51 -16.78
CA PRO A 127 -16.61 -0.39 -17.71
C PRO A 127 -18.05 0.09 -17.79
N ALA A 128 -18.26 1.41 -17.71
CA ALA A 128 -19.59 1.97 -17.91
C ALA A 128 -20.15 1.41 -19.23
N PRO A 129 -21.42 0.96 -19.27
CA PRO A 129 -21.99 0.47 -20.50
C PRO A 129 -21.81 1.54 -21.59
N PRO A 130 -21.46 1.15 -22.82
CA PRO A 130 -21.32 2.12 -23.90
C PRO A 130 -22.61 2.95 -23.97
N PRO A 131 -22.50 4.27 -24.26
CA PRO A 131 -23.67 5.12 -24.33
C PRO A 131 -24.68 4.45 -25.27
N THR A 132 -25.84 4.08 -24.72
CA THR A 132 -26.92 3.52 -25.55
C THR A 132 -27.23 4.59 -26.57
N ALA A 133 -27.05 4.29 -27.86
CA ALA A 133 -27.33 5.23 -28.92
C ALA A 133 -28.78 5.70 -28.76
N THR A 134 -28.96 6.91 -28.24
CA THR A 134 -30.26 7.53 -28.14
C THR A 134 -30.81 7.57 -29.57
N PRO A 135 -31.96 6.95 -29.86
CA PRO A 135 -32.53 7.00 -31.19
C PRO A 135 -32.70 8.48 -31.55
N SER A 136 -32.07 8.90 -32.64
CA SER A 136 -32.27 10.23 -33.20
C SER A 136 -33.77 10.42 -33.41
N PRO A 137 -34.38 11.54 -32.99
CA PRO A 137 -35.80 11.77 -33.17
C PRO A 137 -36.12 11.63 -34.66
N THR A 138 -36.86 10.59 -35.00
CA THR A 138 -37.45 10.48 -36.33
C THR A 138 -38.53 11.54 -36.38
N SER A 139 -38.35 12.55 -37.23
CA SER A 139 -39.35 13.57 -37.49
C SER A 139 -40.57 12.93 -38.14
N THR A 140 -41.47 12.38 -37.32
CA THR A 140 -42.77 11.89 -37.78
C THR A 140 -43.66 13.11 -38.01
N THR A 141 -43.88 13.45 -39.28
CA THR A 141 -44.94 14.38 -39.69
C THR A 141 -46.27 13.84 -39.19
N THR A 142 -46.85 14.52 -38.22
CA THR A 142 -48.13 14.17 -37.61
C THR A 142 -49.26 14.55 -38.57
N PRO A 143 -50.06 13.61 -39.11
CA PRO A 143 -51.30 13.95 -39.79
C PRO A 143 -52.33 14.48 -38.79
N VAL A 144 -53.08 15.49 -39.25
CA VAL A 144 -54.10 16.26 -38.51
C VAL A 144 -55.14 15.33 -37.86
N PRO A 145 -55.49 15.52 -36.57
CA PRO A 145 -56.46 14.69 -35.88
C PRO A 145 -57.89 14.92 -36.40
N THR A 146 -58.58 13.82 -36.70
CA THR A 146 -60.03 13.79 -36.89
C THR A 146 -60.69 13.49 -35.54
N THR A 147 -61.62 14.35 -35.14
CA THR A 147 -62.40 14.29 -33.90
C THR A 147 -63.16 12.96 -33.79
N ALA A 148 -62.91 12.19 -32.73
CA ALA A 148 -63.71 11.03 -32.37
C ALA A 148 -63.90 10.93 -30.85
N ALA A 149 -65.09 10.44 -30.49
CA ALA A 149 -65.83 10.54 -29.23
C ALA A 149 -65.15 9.99 -27.95
N PRO A 150 -65.64 10.40 -26.76
CA PRO A 150 -65.08 9.95 -25.47
C PRO A 150 -65.52 8.54 -25.05
N PRO A 151 -64.61 7.68 -24.55
CA PRO A 151 -64.95 6.46 -23.81
C PRO A 151 -64.79 6.62 -22.27
N PRO A 152 -65.35 5.66 -21.49
CA PRO A 152 -65.74 5.82 -20.08
C PRO A 152 -64.61 5.60 -19.06
N PRO A 153 -64.83 5.93 -17.77
CA PRO A 153 -63.82 5.82 -16.72
C PRO A 153 -63.70 4.38 -16.19
N VAL A 154 -62.46 3.92 -15.91
CA VAL A 154 -62.22 2.69 -15.14
C VAL A 154 -61.04 2.88 -14.16
N PRO A 155 -61.19 2.43 -12.90
CA PRO A 155 -60.24 2.64 -11.81
C PRO A 155 -59.27 1.46 -11.62
N ASN A 156 -58.08 1.72 -11.05
CA ASN A 156 -57.61 1.13 -9.79
C ASN A 156 -56.11 1.34 -9.55
N THR A 157 -55.85 1.77 -8.32
CA THR A 157 -54.55 2.02 -7.68
C THR A 157 -53.86 0.71 -7.29
N PRO A 158 -52.58 0.48 -7.64
CA PRO A 158 -51.79 -0.59 -7.03
C PRO A 158 -51.19 -0.12 -5.70
N GLN A 159 -51.59 -0.81 -4.63
CA GLN A 159 -51.04 -0.68 -3.28
C GLN A 159 -49.69 -1.41 -3.21
N ALA A 160 -48.61 -0.68 -2.97
CA ALA A 160 -47.28 -1.25 -2.76
C ALA A 160 -47.21 -1.91 -1.37
N SER A 161 -46.97 -3.23 -1.35
CA SER A 161 -46.68 -4.01 -0.15
C SER A 161 -45.22 -3.81 0.24
N SER A 162 -44.98 -3.32 1.46
CA SER A 162 -43.64 -3.18 2.03
C SER A 162 -43.33 -4.41 2.88
N THR A 163 -42.44 -5.27 2.38
CA THR A 163 -41.91 -6.41 3.14
C THR A 163 -40.74 -5.92 4.01
N PRO A 164 -40.77 -6.11 5.35
CA PRO A 164 -39.64 -5.75 6.20
C PRO A 164 -38.49 -6.75 5.98
N ILE A 165 -37.36 -6.25 5.48
CA ILE A 165 -36.12 -7.01 5.36
C ILE A 165 -35.49 -7.07 6.76
N VAL A 166 -35.55 -8.25 7.37
CA VAL A 166 -34.82 -8.56 8.61
C VAL A 166 -33.39 -8.93 8.23
N LEU A 167 -32.45 -7.99 8.42
CA LEU A 167 -31.02 -8.24 8.28
C LEU A 167 -30.52 -9.03 9.49
N GLN A 168 -30.26 -10.31 9.30
CA GLN A 168 -29.64 -11.17 10.31
C GLN A 168 -28.11 -10.98 10.29
N PRO A 169 -27.48 -10.56 11.40
CA PRO A 169 -26.04 -10.35 11.44
C PRO A 169 -25.29 -11.68 11.37
N THR A 170 -24.58 -11.91 10.27
CA THR A 170 -23.67 -13.04 10.11
C THR A 170 -22.40 -12.77 10.91
N VAL A 171 -22.28 -13.38 12.08
CA VAL A 171 -21.06 -13.30 12.91
C VAL A 171 -19.95 -14.10 12.24
N PHE A 172 -19.04 -13.41 11.54
CA PHE A 172 -17.85 -14.03 10.98
C PHE A 172 -16.84 -14.29 12.11
N ALA A 173 -16.53 -15.56 12.36
CA ALA A 173 -15.48 -15.96 13.28
C ALA A 173 -14.12 -15.47 12.79
N ARG A 174 -13.44 -14.66 13.61
CA ARG A 174 -12.12 -14.10 13.30
C ARG A 174 -11.08 -15.22 13.35
N PRO A 175 -10.23 -15.39 12.32
CA PRO A 175 -9.13 -16.33 12.37
C PRO A 175 -8.12 -15.94 13.47
N SER A 176 -7.61 -16.93 14.20
CA SER A 176 -6.68 -16.74 15.32
C SER A 176 -5.42 -15.98 14.89
N PRO A 177 -5.01 -14.94 15.64
CA PRO A 177 -3.76 -14.23 15.38
C PRO A 177 -2.59 -15.06 15.92
N GLY A 178 -1.86 -15.71 15.03
CA GLY A 178 -0.71 -16.55 15.39
C GLY A 178 0.25 -16.75 14.22
N GLY A 179 0.94 -15.68 13.82
CA GLY A 179 2.05 -15.76 12.86
C GLY A 179 3.39 -15.93 13.58
N ALA A 180 4.21 -16.88 13.10
CA ALA A 180 5.53 -17.21 13.65
C ALA A 180 6.44 -15.98 13.74
N GLY A 181 7.05 -15.79 14.92
CA GLY A 181 7.85 -14.62 15.28
C GLY A 181 9.07 -14.39 14.38
N ASN A 182 9.32 -13.11 14.10
CA ASN A 182 10.46 -12.58 13.35
C ASN A 182 11.76 -12.67 14.18
N SER A 183 12.45 -13.81 14.13
CA SER A 183 13.73 -14.07 14.80
C SER A 183 14.97 -13.63 14.00
N GLY A 184 14.79 -13.03 12.82
CA GLY A 184 15.89 -12.65 11.92
C GLY A 184 16.65 -11.37 12.28
N LEU A 185 16.10 -10.50 13.12
CA LEU A 185 16.69 -9.18 13.40
C LEU A 185 17.86 -9.18 14.38
N LEU A 186 18.10 -10.27 15.11
CA LEU A 186 19.18 -10.33 16.10
C LEU A 186 20.57 -10.54 15.47
N PHE A 187 20.67 -11.09 14.25
CA PHE A 187 21.97 -11.40 13.67
C PHE A 187 22.66 -10.20 13.00
N SER A 188 21.93 -9.14 12.62
CA SER A 188 22.52 -7.99 11.91
C SER A 188 23.27 -7.01 12.84
N THR A 189 22.83 -6.87 14.09
CA THR A 189 23.40 -5.89 15.04
C THR A 189 24.79 -6.30 15.55
N PHE A 190 25.06 -7.60 15.67
CA PHE A 190 26.37 -8.10 16.13
C PHE A 190 27.52 -7.77 15.19
N PHE A 191 27.33 -7.84 13.86
CA PHE A 191 28.40 -7.57 12.90
C PHE A 191 28.80 -6.08 12.86
N VAL A 192 27.84 -5.17 13.04
CA VAL A 192 28.12 -3.72 13.06
C VAL A 192 28.91 -3.33 14.31
N LEU A 193 28.54 -3.86 15.48
CA LEU A 193 29.25 -3.57 16.74
C LEU A 193 30.67 -4.16 16.76
N ALA A 194 30.86 -5.36 16.21
CA ALA A 194 32.18 -5.97 16.06
C ALA A 194 33.10 -5.17 15.13
N GLY A 195 32.56 -4.62 14.02
CA GLY A 195 33.33 -3.77 13.11
C GLY A 195 33.81 -2.46 13.76
N ILE A 196 32.94 -1.78 14.52
CA ILE A 196 33.28 -0.52 15.19
C ILE A 196 34.34 -0.73 16.28
N THR A 197 34.25 -1.82 17.05
CA THR A 197 35.24 -2.12 18.10
C THR A 197 36.62 -2.44 17.53
N LEU A 198 36.70 -3.20 16.44
CA LEU A 198 37.98 -3.47 15.76
C LEU A 198 38.62 -2.20 15.19
N LEU A 199 37.81 -1.29 14.61
CA LEU A 199 38.31 -0.01 14.10
C LEU A 199 38.86 0.87 15.24
N ALA A 200 38.17 0.95 16.37
CA ALA A 200 38.62 1.72 17.53
C ALA A 200 39.93 1.17 18.13
N LEU A 201 40.09 -0.16 18.18
CA LEU A 201 41.33 -0.82 18.60
C LEU A 201 42.49 -0.52 17.65
N ALA A 202 42.25 -0.54 16.34
CA ALA A 202 43.26 -0.18 15.34
C ALA A 202 43.70 1.29 15.48
N ILE A 203 42.79 2.22 15.75
CA ILE A 203 43.15 3.63 15.96
C ILE A 203 43.98 3.81 17.25
N ARG A 204 43.65 3.09 18.32
CA ARG A 204 44.41 3.15 19.58
C ARG A 204 45.84 2.61 19.43
N SER A 205 46.02 1.51 18.70
CA SER A 205 47.36 0.93 18.50
C SER A 205 48.27 1.86 17.69
N GLN A 206 47.74 2.54 16.67
CA GLN A 206 48.48 3.54 15.89
C GLN A 206 48.93 4.72 16.75
N ARG A 207 48.05 5.22 17.65
CA ARG A 207 48.41 6.32 18.57
C ARG A 207 49.51 5.92 19.56
N ALA A 208 49.47 4.70 20.10
CA ALA A 208 50.50 4.19 21.00
C ALA A 208 51.86 4.07 20.30
N ALA A 209 51.88 3.52 19.07
CA ALA A 209 53.09 3.40 18.27
C ALA A 209 53.68 4.77 17.88
N TYR A 210 52.84 5.77 17.62
CA TYR A 210 53.30 7.13 17.34
C TYR A 210 53.90 7.81 18.58
N ARG A 211 53.30 7.61 19.76
CA ARG A 211 53.78 8.21 21.01
C ARG A 211 55.13 7.64 21.46
N SER A 212 55.43 6.37 21.18
CA SER A 212 56.73 5.74 21.50
C SER A 212 57.89 6.18 20.59
N ARG A 213 57.63 6.91 19.50
CA ARG A 213 58.67 7.41 18.57
C ARG A 213 59.09 8.85 18.83
N LYS A 214 58.46 9.52 19.79
CA LYS A 214 58.90 10.81 20.32
C LYS A 214 59.66 10.55 21.63
#